data_AF-A0A9P1MVQ3-F1
#
_entry.id   AF-A0A9P1MVQ3-F1
#
_cell.length_a   1.000
_cell.length_b   1.000
_cell.length_c   1.000
_cell.angle_alpha   90.00
_cell.angle_beta   90.00
_cell.angle_gamma   90.00
#
_symmetry.space_group_name_H-M   'P 1'
#
loop_
_entity.id
_entity.type
_entity.pdbx_description
1 polymer ?
#
loop_
_entity_poly.entity_id
_entity_poly.type
_entity_poly.pdbx_seq_one_letter_code
_entity_poly.pdbx_strand_id
1 'polypeptide(L)'
;MKLIGNSNEIVTFRPKRKTFHNLCEDIVLVAEIEMKDQEKYELSYGNQLIPIATKLASQEQHKIVICTPPIYGNIDFQIILITMNYHISIGAFIQFYINQKTIYEEFRKFPKIGIDYFGDYSKFEMGGLEIVNQDCLNRFRTASEFIAFLDHDNLFIPKNGNILPVQFTEIYASYRFNTVGM
;
A
#
# COMPACT_ATOMS: atom_id res chain seq x y z
N MET A 1 12.31 24.61 -6.52
CA MET A 1 12.31 23.28 -7.16
C MET A 1 11.40 23.36 -8.36
N LYS A 2 11.56 22.45 -9.33
CA LYS A 2 10.66 22.39 -10.49
C LYS A 2 10.07 21.00 -10.60
N LEU A 3 8.79 20.92 -10.94
CA LEU A 3 8.13 19.70 -11.32
C LEU A 3 7.95 19.72 -12.83
N ILE A 4 8.34 18.64 -13.50
CA ILE A 4 8.32 18.52 -14.96
C ILE A 4 7.35 17.38 -15.30
N GLY A 5 6.27 17.70 -16.02
CA GLY A 5 5.34 16.71 -16.58
C GLY A 5 5.77 16.25 -17.98
N ASN A 6 5.16 15.16 -18.46
CA ASN A 6 5.41 14.59 -19.80
C ASN A 6 5.03 15.54 -20.94
N SER A 7 4.04 16.41 -20.73
CA SER A 7 3.67 17.50 -21.65
C SER A 7 4.71 18.64 -21.74
N ASN A 8 5.87 18.50 -21.08
CA ASN A 8 6.85 19.56 -20.82
C ASN A 8 6.26 20.74 -20.01
N GLU A 9 5.13 20.55 -19.32
CA GLU A 9 4.63 21.53 -18.36
C GLU A 9 5.62 21.60 -17.18
N ILE A 10 6.19 22.78 -16.95
CA ILE A 10 7.15 23.02 -15.88
C ILE A 10 6.47 23.87 -14.80
N VAL A 11 6.18 23.25 -13.67
CA VAL A 11 5.63 23.96 -12.51
C VAL A 11 6.76 24.28 -11.55
N THR A 12 7.05 25.57 -11.37
CA THR A 12 8.04 26.03 -10.40
C THR A 12 7.38 26.27 -9.06
N PHE A 13 7.94 25.69 -8.00
CA PHE A 13 7.39 25.83 -6.65
C PHE A 13 8.49 26.04 -5.61
N ARG A 14 8.10 26.61 -4.47
CA ARG A 14 8.95 26.80 -3.30
C ARG A 14 8.40 25.97 -2.15
N PRO A 15 9.06 24.84 -1.80
CA PRO A 15 8.61 24.05 -0.67
C PRO A 15 8.79 24.82 0.64
N LYS A 16 7.89 24.56 1.58
CA LYS A 16 7.99 25.04 2.96
C LYS A 16 8.64 23.96 3.81
N ARG A 17 9.61 24.36 4.62
CA ARG A 17 10.18 23.48 5.63
C ARG A 17 9.14 23.15 6.70
N LYS A 18 9.03 21.87 7.04
CA LYS A 18 8.15 21.38 8.10
C LYS A 18 8.89 20.80 9.30
N THR A 19 10.19 20.56 9.20
CA THR A 19 11.01 20.20 10.37
C THR A 19 11.04 21.32 11.41
N PHE A 20 10.75 20.97 12.66
CA PHE A 20 10.58 21.90 13.78
C PHE A 20 11.89 22.53 14.27
N HIS A 21 13.04 21.90 14.02
CA HIS A 21 14.35 22.41 14.46
C HIS A 21 15.49 22.07 13.50
N ASN A 22 16.63 22.74 13.67
CA ASN A 22 17.83 22.61 12.83
C ASN A 22 18.74 21.42 13.20
N LEU A 23 18.39 20.66 14.24
CA LEU A 23 19.19 19.54 14.74
C LEU A 23 18.86 18.18 14.08
N CYS A 24 17.90 18.12 13.16
CA CYS A 24 17.57 16.89 12.46
C CYS A 24 18.65 16.58 11.40
N GLU A 25 19.07 15.33 11.30
CA GLU A 25 19.91 14.85 10.18
C GLU A 25 19.18 15.00 8.85
N ASP A 26 17.85 14.80 8.84
CA ASP A 26 16.99 14.95 7.68
C ASP A 26 16.06 16.17 7.77
N ILE A 27 15.87 16.88 6.65
CA ILE A 27 15.01 18.06 6.56
C ILE A 27 13.79 17.76 5.70
N VAL A 28 12.60 17.77 6.32
CA VAL A 28 11.33 17.60 5.59
C VAL A 28 10.91 18.92 4.94
N LEU A 29 10.72 18.87 3.62
CA LEU A 29 10.23 19.94 2.77
C LEU A 29 8.88 19.53 2.17
N VAL A 30 7.87 20.39 2.31
CA VAL A 30 6.51 20.12 1.81
C VAL A 30 6.09 21.20 0.82
N ALA A 31 5.57 20.78 -0.32
CA ALA A 31 4.93 21.64 -1.30
C ALA A 31 3.60 21.04 -1.73
N GLU A 32 2.63 21.89 -2.01
CA GLU A 32 1.35 21.51 -2.58
C GLU A 32 1.28 22.09 -3.99
N ILE A 33 0.94 21.24 -4.96
CA ILE A 33 0.95 21.58 -6.38
C ILE A 33 -0.31 20.96 -6.98
N GLU A 34 -1.12 21.78 -7.63
CA GLU A 34 -2.27 21.30 -8.39
C GLU A 34 -1.81 20.82 -9.76
N MET A 35 -2.25 19.63 -10.12
CA MET A 35 -1.76 18.87 -11.28
C MET A 35 -2.93 18.64 -12.20
N LYS A 36 -2.76 18.98 -13.48
CA LYS A 36 -3.86 18.90 -14.46
C LYS A 36 -4.04 17.49 -15.02
N ASP A 37 -2.98 16.69 -15.09
CA ASP A 37 -3.00 15.38 -15.72
C ASP A 37 -2.48 14.25 -14.81
N GLN A 38 -2.86 13.00 -15.13
CA GLN A 38 -2.44 11.79 -14.43
C GLN A 38 -1.10 11.21 -14.95
N GLU A 39 -0.14 12.07 -15.29
CA GLU A 39 1.09 11.66 -15.97
C GLU A 39 2.25 11.29 -15.03
N LYS A 40 3.38 10.86 -15.64
CA LYS A 40 4.66 10.70 -14.96
C LYS A 40 5.27 12.09 -14.75
N TYR A 41 5.80 12.31 -13.56
CA TYR A 41 6.42 13.59 -13.20
C TYR A 41 7.86 13.39 -12.76
N GLU A 42 8.68 14.40 -12.99
CA GLU A 42 10.06 14.44 -12.51
C GLU A 42 10.30 15.69 -11.68
N LEU A 43 10.88 15.50 -10.50
CA LEU A 43 11.32 16.57 -9.63
C LEU A 43 12.74 16.99 -10.01
N SER A 44 12.90 18.23 -10.44
CA SER A 44 14.19 18.86 -10.65
C SER A 44 14.68 19.56 -9.39
N TYR A 45 15.83 19.11 -8.90
CA TYR A 45 16.55 19.70 -7.78
C TYR A 45 18.05 19.79 -8.11
N GLY A 46 18.57 21.02 -8.22
CA GLY A 46 19.92 21.25 -8.74
C GLY A 46 20.06 20.72 -10.17
N ASN A 47 21.04 19.83 -10.39
CA ASN A 47 21.27 19.15 -11.67
C ASN A 47 20.68 17.73 -11.73
N GLN A 48 19.88 17.35 -10.73
CA GLN A 48 19.25 16.03 -10.67
C GLN A 48 17.79 16.10 -11.10
N LEU A 49 17.36 15.05 -11.81
CA LEU A 49 15.97 14.75 -12.12
C LEU A 49 15.59 13.48 -11.37
N ILE A 50 14.56 13.58 -10.53
CA ILE A 50 14.10 12.48 -9.68
C ILE A 50 12.69 12.13 -10.13
N PRO A 51 12.45 10.93 -10.70
CA PRO A 51 11.11 10.53 -11.10
C PRO A 51 10.20 10.39 -9.87
N ILE A 52 9.01 10.95 -9.96
CA ILE A 52 7.93 10.78 -8.98
C ILE A 52 7.04 9.65 -9.48
N ALA A 53 6.98 8.58 -8.70
CA ALA A 53 6.03 7.50 -8.95
C ALA A 53 4.60 8.00 -8.63
N THR A 54 3.80 8.22 -9.67
CA THR A 54 2.36 8.44 -9.54
C THR A 54 1.62 7.10 -9.67
N LYS A 55 0.78 6.78 -8.69
CA LYS A 55 -0.18 5.68 -8.82
C LYS A 55 -1.50 6.24 -9.33
N LEU A 56 -2.07 5.59 -10.34
CA LEU A 56 -3.39 5.94 -10.85
C LEU A 56 -4.48 5.48 -9.88
N ALA A 57 -5.58 6.23 -9.84
CA ALA A 57 -6.79 5.77 -9.17
C ALA A 57 -7.28 4.46 -9.81
N SER A 58 -7.78 3.54 -8.99
CA SER A 58 -8.35 2.30 -9.49
C SER A 58 -9.58 2.62 -10.35
N GLN A 59 -9.70 1.92 -11.48
CA GLN A 59 -10.89 1.96 -12.32
C GLN A 59 -11.83 0.77 -12.04
N GLU A 60 -11.31 -0.26 -11.37
CA GLU A 60 -12.07 -1.44 -11.00
C GLU A 60 -12.95 -1.13 -9.78
N GLN A 61 -14.25 -1.40 -9.91
CA GLN A 61 -15.23 -1.13 -8.87
C GLN A 61 -15.26 -2.25 -7.85
N HIS A 62 -15.11 -1.88 -6.58
CA HIS A 62 -15.16 -2.80 -5.45
C HIS A 62 -16.23 -2.34 -4.45
N LYS A 63 -17.05 -3.26 -3.93
CA LYS A 63 -18.01 -2.87 -2.89
C LYS A 63 -17.31 -2.44 -1.60
N ILE A 64 -16.31 -3.21 -1.18
CA ILE A 64 -15.54 -2.98 0.05
C ILE A 64 -14.07 -3.10 -0.30
N VAL A 65 -13.29 -2.09 0.06
CA VAL A 65 -11.83 -2.13 0.03
C VAL A 65 -11.29 -2.10 1.45
N ILE A 66 -10.36 -3.00 1.76
CA ILE A 66 -9.66 -3.05 3.03
C ILE A 66 -8.21 -2.67 2.80
N CYS A 67 -7.84 -1.52 3.34
CA CYS A 67 -6.47 -1.02 3.34
C CYS A 67 -5.75 -1.61 4.55
N THR A 68 -4.70 -2.39 4.32
CA THR A 68 -3.90 -2.93 5.43
C THR A 68 -2.75 -1.98 5.74
N PRO A 69 -2.26 -1.95 6.98
CA PRO A 69 -1.06 -1.20 7.29
C PRO A 69 0.14 -1.87 6.59
N PRO A 70 1.28 -1.16 6.49
CA PRO A 70 2.48 -1.76 5.94
C PRO A 70 2.94 -2.94 6.81
N ILE A 71 3.15 -4.08 6.18
CA ILE A 71 3.62 -5.30 6.84
C ILE A 71 5.14 -5.23 6.93
N TYR A 72 5.65 -4.86 8.11
CA TYR A 72 7.07 -4.84 8.43
C TYR A 72 7.48 -6.12 9.18
N GLY A 73 8.64 -6.70 8.83
CA GLY A 73 9.27 -7.75 9.63
C GLY A 73 8.44 -9.03 9.77
N ASN A 74 8.45 -9.63 10.98
CA ASN A 74 7.90 -10.95 11.24
C ASN A 74 6.41 -10.92 11.62
N ILE A 75 5.54 -10.37 10.77
CA ILE A 75 4.11 -10.68 10.91
C ILE A 75 3.95 -12.15 10.54
N ASP A 76 3.37 -12.94 11.45
CA ASP A 76 3.13 -14.35 11.21
C ASP A 76 2.25 -14.51 9.96
N PHE A 77 2.77 -15.21 8.96
CA PHE A 77 2.10 -15.43 7.67
C PHE A 77 0.69 -16.05 7.83
N GLN A 78 0.48 -16.79 8.92
CA GLN A 78 -0.81 -17.36 9.30
C GLN A 78 -1.87 -16.29 9.59
N ILE A 79 -1.48 -15.21 10.27
CA ILE A 79 -2.35 -14.07 10.60
C ILE A 79 -2.82 -13.39 9.32
N ILE A 80 -1.90 -13.22 8.36
CA ILE A 80 -2.23 -12.58 7.09
C ILE A 80 -3.22 -13.43 6.29
N LEU A 81 -2.99 -14.75 6.20
CA LEU A 81 -3.88 -15.65 5.46
C LEU A 81 -5.27 -15.76 6.08
N ILE A 82 -5.40 -15.75 7.40
CA ILE A 82 -6.69 -15.77 8.08
C ILE A 82 -7.45 -14.46 7.87
N THR A 83 -6.73 -13.34 8.00
CA THR A 83 -7.27 -12.01 7.68
C THR A 83 -7.77 -11.98 6.23
N MET A 84 -6.98 -12.49 5.29
CA MET A 84 -7.38 -12.59 3.89
C MET A 84 -8.65 -13.40 3.73
N ASN A 85 -8.68 -14.62 4.29
CA ASN A 85 -9.81 -15.53 4.12
C ASN A 85 -11.12 -14.94 4.66
N TYR A 86 -11.10 -14.37 5.87
CA TYR A 86 -12.29 -13.77 6.47
C TYR A 86 -12.83 -12.63 5.61
N HIS A 87 -11.98 -11.68 5.23
CA HIS A 87 -12.43 -10.49 4.52
C HIS A 87 -12.78 -10.78 3.03
N ILE A 88 -12.08 -11.71 2.39
CA ILE A 88 -12.44 -12.17 1.04
C ILE A 88 -13.80 -12.87 1.04
N SER A 89 -14.13 -13.61 2.11
CA SER A 89 -15.41 -14.33 2.24
C SER A 89 -16.61 -13.37 2.31
N ILE A 90 -16.43 -12.17 2.86
CA ILE A 90 -17.45 -11.11 2.87
C ILE A 90 -17.44 -10.25 1.59
N GLY A 91 -16.64 -10.64 0.58
CA GLY A 91 -16.58 -9.98 -0.72
C GLY A 91 -15.67 -8.75 -0.76
N ALA A 92 -14.81 -8.54 0.23
CA ALA A 92 -13.88 -7.42 0.22
C ALA A 92 -12.69 -7.65 -0.73
N PHE A 93 -12.24 -6.57 -1.34
CA PHE A 93 -10.92 -6.47 -1.96
C PHE A 93 -9.92 -5.99 -0.91
N ILE A 94 -8.74 -6.62 -0.83
CA ILE A 94 -7.74 -6.29 0.18
C ILE A 94 -6.51 -5.68 -0.51
N GLN A 95 -6.11 -4.48 -0.08
CA GLN A 95 -4.90 -3.83 -0.54
C GLN A 95 -3.79 -3.97 0.50
N PHE A 96 -2.76 -4.75 0.17
CA PHE A 96 -1.56 -4.93 0.98
C PHE A 96 -0.42 -4.02 0.57
N TYR A 97 0.39 -3.69 1.56
CA TYR A 97 1.62 -2.92 1.44
C TYR A 97 2.74 -3.75 2.05
N ILE A 98 3.69 -4.21 1.24
CA ILE A 98 4.69 -5.21 1.63
C ILE A 98 6.11 -4.79 1.21
N ASN A 99 7.08 -4.98 2.11
CA ASN A 99 8.52 -4.83 1.79
C ASN A 99 9.25 -6.15 1.50
N GLN A 100 8.60 -7.29 1.75
CA GLN A 100 9.16 -8.62 1.51
C GLN A 100 8.79 -9.15 0.13
N LYS A 101 9.81 -9.33 -0.72
CA LYS A 101 9.62 -9.83 -2.09
C LYS A 101 8.99 -11.23 -2.12
N THR A 102 9.33 -12.09 -1.18
CA THR A 102 8.80 -13.47 -1.11
C THR A 102 7.29 -13.50 -0.89
N ILE A 103 6.78 -12.65 0.01
CA ILE A 103 5.34 -12.55 0.28
C ILE A 103 4.62 -11.90 -0.89
N TYR A 104 5.21 -10.86 -1.50
CA TYR A 104 4.69 -10.22 -2.71
C TYR A 104 4.41 -11.25 -3.83
N GLU A 105 5.40 -12.08 -4.17
CA GLU A 105 5.28 -13.04 -5.27
C GLU A 105 4.21 -14.10 -5.01
N GLU A 106 3.94 -14.43 -3.75
CA GLU A 106 2.89 -15.39 -3.41
C GLU A 106 1.50 -14.75 -3.49
N PHE A 107 1.32 -13.59 -2.87
CA PHE A 107 -0.01 -12.99 -2.74
C PHE A 107 -0.52 -12.30 -4.01
N ARG A 108 0.38 -11.86 -4.91
CA ARG A 108 -0.02 -11.25 -6.19
C ARG A 108 -0.81 -12.20 -7.10
N LYS A 109 -0.79 -13.50 -6.79
CA LYS A 109 -1.51 -14.54 -7.54
C LYS A 109 -3.01 -14.56 -7.20
N PHE A 110 -3.43 -13.87 -6.14
CA PHE A 110 -4.79 -13.92 -5.63
C PHE A 110 -5.61 -12.77 -6.24
N PRO A 111 -6.71 -13.06 -6.97
CA PRO A 111 -7.41 -12.04 -7.76
C PRO A 111 -8.16 -10.99 -6.92
N LYS A 112 -8.47 -11.29 -5.65
CA LYS A 112 -9.14 -10.35 -4.73
C LYS A 112 -8.15 -9.53 -3.89
N ILE A 113 -6.90 -9.47 -4.34
CA ILE A 113 -5.82 -8.86 -3.60
C ILE A 113 -5.02 -7.92 -4.49
N GLY A 114 -4.93 -6.67 -4.06
CA GLY A 114 -3.97 -5.71 -4.58
C GLY A 114 -2.74 -5.73 -3.67
N ILE A 115 -1.54 -5.76 -4.24
CA ILE A 115 -0.31 -5.58 -3.47
C ILE A 115 0.54 -4.52 -4.11
N ASP A 116 0.98 -3.57 -3.31
CA ASP A 116 2.06 -2.67 -3.65
C ASP A 116 3.34 -3.11 -2.92
N TYR A 117 4.31 -3.54 -3.72
CA TYR A 117 5.66 -3.80 -3.25
C TYR A 117 6.46 -2.52 -3.29
N PHE A 118 6.92 -2.08 -2.13
CA PHE A 118 7.66 -0.84 -2.00
C PHE A 118 9.18 -1.04 -1.87
N GLY A 119 9.66 -2.29 -1.79
CA GLY A 119 11.10 -2.56 -1.75
C GLY A 119 11.74 -2.36 -0.38
N ASP A 120 13.07 -2.52 -0.34
CA ASP A 120 13.85 -2.36 0.89
C ASP A 120 14.12 -0.88 1.17
N TYR A 121 13.23 -0.29 1.95
CA TYR A 121 13.37 1.06 2.51
C TYR A 121 13.91 1.02 3.94
N SER A 122 14.81 0.09 4.29
CA SER A 122 15.49 0.08 5.61
C SER A 122 16.17 1.42 6.00
N LYS A 123 16.32 2.36 5.07
CA LYS A 123 16.87 3.71 5.26
C LYS A 123 15.84 4.83 5.31
N PHE A 124 14.57 4.54 5.04
CA PHE A 124 13.48 5.51 5.07
C PHE A 124 12.36 4.94 5.93
N GLU A 125 12.00 5.61 7.02
CA GLU A 125 10.68 5.39 7.61
C GLU A 125 9.65 5.81 6.56
N MET A 126 9.07 4.84 5.85
CA MET A 126 7.79 5.09 5.20
C MET A 126 6.87 5.62 6.30
N GLY A 127 6.39 6.85 6.13
CA GLY A 127 5.63 7.57 7.14
C GLY A 127 4.38 6.82 7.57
N GLY A 128 4.55 5.92 8.53
CA GLY A 128 3.52 5.25 9.30
C GLY A 128 2.34 4.62 8.54
N LEU A 129 1.37 4.23 9.36
CA LEU A 129 0.02 3.85 8.99
C LEU A 129 -0.67 4.92 8.11
N GLU A 130 -0.35 6.19 8.34
CA GLU A 130 -1.03 7.34 7.73
C GLU A 130 -0.76 7.47 6.23
N ILE A 131 0.48 7.32 5.77
CA ILE A 131 0.79 7.42 4.33
C ILE A 131 0.15 6.28 3.57
N VAL A 132 0.20 5.07 4.12
CA VAL A 132 -0.39 3.88 3.50
C VAL A 132 -1.91 4.00 3.42
N ASN A 133 -2.54 4.46 4.50
CA ASN A 133 -3.98 4.72 4.50
C ASN A 133 -4.36 5.81 3.50
N GLN A 134 -3.58 6.89 3.41
CA GLN A 134 -3.82 7.97 2.47
C GLN A 134 -3.65 7.52 1.01
N ASP A 135 -2.62 6.72 0.70
CA ASP A 135 -2.40 6.14 -0.63
C ASP A 135 -3.58 5.24 -1.04
N CYS A 136 -3.98 4.33 -0.16
CA CYS A 136 -5.10 3.43 -0.41
C CYS A 136 -6.42 4.21 -0.59
N LEU A 137 -6.68 5.19 0.28
CA LEU A 137 -7.84 6.07 0.17
C LEU A 137 -7.85 6.81 -1.18
N ASN A 138 -6.74 7.42 -1.56
CA ASN A 138 -6.63 8.15 -2.81
C ASN A 138 -6.83 7.23 -4.03
N ARG A 139 -6.35 5.99 -3.96
CA ARG A 139 -6.48 5.00 -5.02
C ARG A 139 -7.92 4.52 -5.20
N PHE A 140 -8.65 4.28 -4.12
CA PHE A 140 -9.95 3.60 -4.16
C PHE A 140 -11.17 4.47 -3.85
N ARG A 141 -11.00 5.74 -3.45
CA ARG A 141 -12.11 6.64 -3.06
C ARG A 141 -13.24 6.78 -4.10
N THR A 142 -12.94 6.65 -5.39
CA THR A 142 -13.92 6.71 -6.49
C THR A 142 -14.26 5.34 -7.06
N ALA A 143 -13.57 4.30 -6.59
CA ALA A 143 -13.64 2.94 -7.08
C ALA A 143 -14.24 1.98 -6.03
N SER A 144 -14.79 2.54 -4.95
CA SER A 144 -15.41 1.76 -3.89
C SER A 144 -16.55 2.45 -3.18
N GLU A 145 -17.48 1.65 -2.64
CA GLU A 145 -18.58 2.13 -1.81
C GLU A 145 -18.12 2.32 -0.36
N PHE A 146 -17.31 1.38 0.15
CA PHE A 146 -16.75 1.43 1.49
C PHE A 146 -15.24 1.18 1.49
N ILE A 147 -14.53 1.96 2.31
CA ILE A 147 -13.10 1.77 2.58
C ILE A 147 -12.95 1.57 4.08
N ALA A 148 -12.29 0.49 4.47
CA ALA A 148 -11.93 0.20 5.85
C ALA A 148 -10.40 0.17 5.99
N PHE A 149 -9.91 0.73 7.10
CA PHE A 149 -8.50 0.63 7.48
C PHE A 149 -8.37 -0.46 8.52
N LEU A 150 -7.64 -1.52 8.16
CA LEU A 150 -7.29 -2.55 9.11
C LEU A 150 -6.11 -2.08 9.95
N ASP A 151 -6.11 -2.45 11.22
CA ASP A 151 -4.93 -2.35 12.08
C ASP A 151 -4.57 -3.77 12.54
N HIS A 152 -3.36 -4.22 12.19
CA HIS A 152 -2.90 -5.57 12.54
C HIS A 152 -2.70 -5.73 14.06
N ASP A 153 -2.48 -4.64 14.80
CA ASP A 153 -2.34 -4.67 16.25
C ASP A 153 -3.68 -4.95 16.96
N ASN A 154 -4.80 -4.77 16.26
CA ASN A 154 -6.15 -5.02 16.76
C ASN A 154 -6.74 -6.36 16.29
N LEU A 155 -5.92 -7.26 15.72
CA LEU A 155 -6.42 -8.57 15.33
C LEU A 155 -6.67 -9.43 16.57
N PHE A 156 -7.94 -9.59 16.95
CA PHE A 156 -8.33 -10.52 18.00
C PHE A 156 -8.12 -11.96 17.54
N ILE A 157 -7.00 -12.56 17.96
CA ILE A 157 -6.73 -13.98 17.77
C ILE A 157 -7.30 -14.73 18.98
N PRO A 158 -8.28 -15.64 18.81
CA PRO A 158 -8.75 -16.48 19.90
C PRO A 158 -7.57 -17.31 20.45
N LYS A 159 -7.23 -17.12 21.73
CA LYS A 159 -6.13 -17.82 22.42
C LYS A 159 -6.28 -19.36 22.43
N ASN A 160 -7.49 -19.87 22.21
CA ASN A 160 -7.83 -21.30 22.24
C ASN A 160 -7.86 -21.95 20.85
N GLY A 161 -7.01 -21.51 19.93
CA GLY A 161 -7.03 -21.93 18.54
C GLY A 161 -6.06 -23.06 18.19
N ASN A 162 -6.31 -24.31 18.61
CA ASN A 162 -5.76 -25.49 17.89
C ASN A 162 -6.27 -25.58 16.42
N ILE A 163 -7.12 -24.64 16.05
CA ILE A 163 -7.81 -24.51 14.77
C ILE A 163 -7.01 -23.64 13.79
N LEU A 164 -6.05 -22.82 14.26
CA LEU A 164 -5.22 -21.94 13.42
C LEU A 164 -4.39 -22.72 12.38
N PRO A 165 -3.62 -23.75 12.75
CA PRO A 165 -2.87 -24.54 11.77
C PRO A 165 -3.76 -25.36 10.84
N VAL A 166 -4.90 -25.85 11.32
CA VAL A 166 -5.85 -26.65 10.52
C VAL A 166 -6.56 -25.76 9.51
N GLN A 167 -7.15 -24.64 9.94
CA GLN A 167 -7.74 -23.62 9.06
C GLN A 167 -6.71 -23.08 8.09
N PHE A 168 -5.49 -22.80 8.55
CA PHE A 168 -4.40 -22.40 7.66
C PHE A 168 -4.15 -23.44 6.57
N THR A 169 -4.05 -24.73 6.94
CA THR A 169 -3.76 -25.80 5.98
C THR A 169 -4.90 -25.97 4.98
N GLU A 170 -6.15 -25.91 5.43
CA GLU A 170 -7.34 -25.97 4.58
C GLU A 170 -7.45 -24.76 3.65
N ILE A 171 -7.24 -23.55 4.17
CA ILE A 171 -7.25 -22.30 3.40
C ILE A 171 -6.13 -22.33 2.37
N TYR A 172 -4.89 -22.63 2.78
CA TYR A 172 -3.75 -22.69 1.89
C TYR A 172 -3.94 -23.73 0.78
N ALA A 173 -4.50 -24.90 1.10
CA ALA A 173 -4.85 -25.91 0.11
C ALA A 173 -5.93 -25.39 -0.87
N SER A 174 -7.01 -24.78 -0.39
CA SER A 174 -8.10 -24.28 -1.23
C SER A 174 -7.64 -23.27 -2.29
N TYR A 175 -6.66 -22.41 -1.96
CA TYR A 175 -6.10 -21.44 -2.90
C TYR A 175 -5.14 -22.07 -3.91
N ARG A 176 -4.42 -23.13 -3.53
CA ARG A 176 -3.52 -23.85 -4.45
C ARG A 176 -4.27 -24.63 -5.55
N PHE A 177 -5.46 -25.14 -5.26
CA PHE A 177 -6.20 -26.00 -6.19
C PHE A 177 -7.16 -25.23 -7.10
N ASN A 178 -7.67 -24.06 -6.67
CA ASN A 178 -8.54 -23.22 -7.49
C ASN A 178 -7.81 -22.40 -8.57
N THR A 179 -6.47 -22.39 -8.58
CA THR A 179 -5.64 -21.71 -9.60
C THR A 179 -5.20 -22.62 -10.75
N VAL A 180 -5.56 -23.91 -10.72
CA VAL A 180 -5.22 -24.88 -11.79
C VAL A 180 -6.45 -25.19 -12.68
N GLY A 181 -7.59 -24.54 -12.44
CA GLY A 181 -8.84 -24.82 -13.13
C GLY A 181 -9.63 -23.56 -13.50
N MET A 182 -9.02 -22.64 -14.24
CA MET A 182 -9.68 -21.66 -15.11
C MET A 182 -8.76 -21.33 -16.28
#